data_AF-E6LRH9-F1
#
_entry.id   AF-E6LRH9-F1
#
_cell.length_a   1.000
_cell.length_b   1.000
_cell.length_c   1.000
_cell.angle_alpha   90.00
_cell.angle_beta   90.00
_cell.angle_gamma   90.00
#
_symmetry.space_group_name_H-M   'P 1'
#
loop_
_entity.id
_entity.type
_entity.pdbx_description
1 polymer ?
#
loop_
_entity_poly.entity_id
_entity_poly.type
_entity_poly.pdbx_seq_one_letter_code
_entity_poly.pdbx_strand_id
1 'polypeptide(L)'
;MTEIEIPNSTVNVKSWTFSGCEKPERVELPKSFKQIDSKAFSDCIELKSIVIPSQVKQIEWAAFSGADEIKQELFLGNDIVIEVSEEKRQPGILR
;
A
#
# COMPACT_ATOMS: atom_id res chain seq x y z
N MET A 1 15.56 -1.34 -11.34
CA MET A 1 15.18 -2.26 -10.25
C MET A 1 13.67 -2.31 -10.28
N THR A 2 13.12 -3.49 -10.52
CA THR A 2 11.68 -3.74 -10.72
C THR A 2 10.97 -4.11 -9.42
N GLU A 3 11.72 -4.28 -8.32
CA GLU A 3 11.22 -4.77 -7.05
C GLU A 3 11.83 -3.96 -5.90
N ILE A 4 11.01 -3.69 -4.87
CA ILE A 4 11.46 -3.17 -3.57
C ILE A 4 11.43 -4.33 -2.58
N GLU A 5 12.61 -4.69 -2.08
CA GLU A 5 12.74 -5.58 -0.92
C GLU A 5 12.75 -4.73 0.36
N ILE A 6 11.72 -4.90 1.19
CA ILE A 6 11.68 -4.27 2.51
C ILE A 6 12.32 -5.23 3.54
N PRO A 7 13.33 -4.78 4.32
CA PRO A 7 14.01 -5.62 5.30
C PRO A 7 13.04 -6.27 6.29
N ASN A 8 13.32 -7.52 6.69
CA ASN A 8 12.50 -8.27 7.66
C ASN A 8 12.34 -7.61 9.04
N SER A 9 13.21 -6.66 9.39
CA SER A 9 13.10 -5.86 10.62
C SER A 9 12.17 -4.66 10.51
N THR A 10 11.66 -4.36 9.31
CA THR A 10 10.77 -3.22 9.06
C THR A 10 9.38 -3.49 9.60
N VAL A 11 8.95 -2.68 10.56
CA VAL A 11 7.64 -2.81 11.21
C VAL A 11 6.58 -1.94 10.51
N ASN A 12 6.98 -0.82 9.92
CA ASN A 12 6.11 0.12 9.22
C ASN A 12 6.82 0.82 8.06
N VAL A 13 6.03 1.28 7.09
CA VAL A 13 6.45 2.23 6.06
C VAL A 13 5.87 3.57 6.49
N LYS A 14 6.75 4.56 6.67
CA LYS A 14 6.35 5.91 7.08
C LYS A 14 5.65 6.65 5.96
N SER A 15 4.90 7.69 6.32
CA SER A 15 4.20 8.53 5.35
C SER A 15 5.14 8.99 4.25
N TRP A 16 4.69 8.90 3.00
CA TRP A 16 5.44 9.33 1.80
C TRP A 16 6.75 8.60 1.47
N THR A 17 7.11 7.52 2.18
CA THR A 17 8.41 6.85 2.00
C THR A 17 8.68 6.40 0.56
N PHE A 18 7.66 5.86 -0.12
CA PHE A 18 7.73 5.43 -1.51
C PHE A 18 6.82 6.28 -2.41
N SER A 19 6.41 7.46 -1.97
CA SER A 19 5.57 8.32 -2.81
C SER A 19 6.30 8.71 -4.10
N GLY A 20 5.62 8.62 -5.24
CA GLY A 20 6.16 8.89 -6.56
C GLY A 20 7.17 7.85 -7.03
N CYS A 21 7.17 6.64 -6.47
CA CYS A 21 8.03 5.57 -6.96
C CYS A 21 7.48 5.01 -8.28
N GLU A 22 8.04 5.47 -9.40
CA GLU A 22 7.67 5.06 -10.77
C GLU A 22 8.43 3.81 -11.27
N LYS A 23 9.18 3.13 -10.41
CA LYS A 23 10.05 2.00 -10.82
C LYS A 23 9.59 0.62 -10.36
N PRO A 24 9.13 0.43 -9.11
CA PRO A 24 8.78 -0.90 -8.64
C PRO A 24 7.45 -1.32 -9.27
N GLU A 25 7.49 -2.38 -10.07
CA GLU A 25 6.27 -3.04 -10.53
C GLU A 25 5.67 -3.92 -9.44
N ARG A 26 6.51 -4.33 -8.49
CA ARG A 26 6.16 -5.23 -7.39
C ARG A 26 6.77 -4.81 -6.06
N VAL A 27 5.98 -4.90 -5.00
CA VAL A 27 6.42 -4.69 -3.61
C VAL A 27 6.03 -5.89 -2.75
N GLU A 28 7.01 -6.44 -2.02
CA GLU A 28 6.75 -7.41 -0.96
C GLU A 28 7.01 -6.77 0.41
N LEU A 29 6.01 -6.83 1.28
CA LEU A 29 6.19 -6.42 2.68
C LEU A 29 6.58 -7.63 3.54
N PRO A 30 7.46 -7.46 4.55
CA PRO A 30 7.92 -8.56 5.38
C PRO A 30 6.81 -9.07 6.30
N LYS A 31 6.85 -10.36 6.69
CA LYS A 31 5.81 -10.98 7.55
C LYS A 31 5.61 -10.28 8.91
N SER A 32 6.63 -9.57 9.39
CA SER A 32 6.63 -8.81 10.65
C SER A 32 5.90 -7.45 10.53
N PHE A 33 5.62 -7.01 9.31
CA PHE A 33 5.08 -5.69 9.00
C PHE A 33 3.69 -5.49 9.60
N LYS A 34 3.45 -4.28 10.15
CA LYS A 34 2.25 -3.97 10.92
C LYS A 34 1.42 -2.85 10.34
N GLN A 35 2.03 -1.86 9.68
CA GLN A 35 1.33 -0.63 9.34
C GLN A 35 1.89 0.06 8.08
N ILE A 36 0.99 0.46 7.18
CA ILE A 36 1.28 1.33 6.04
C ILE A 36 0.74 2.72 6.36
N ASP A 37 1.62 3.72 6.48
CA ASP A 37 1.23 5.09 6.81
C ASP A 37 0.66 5.85 5.60
N SER A 38 0.10 7.04 5.87
CA SER A 38 -0.61 7.82 4.87
C SER A 38 0.31 8.16 3.69
N LYS A 39 -0.19 7.93 2.47
CA LYS A 39 0.55 8.21 1.22
C LYS A 39 1.90 7.49 1.11
N ALA A 40 2.08 6.38 1.82
CA ALA A 40 3.31 5.60 1.78
C ALA A 40 3.72 5.16 0.36
N PHE A 41 2.76 4.85 -0.50
CA PHE A 41 2.92 4.45 -1.90
C PHE A 41 2.04 5.29 -2.84
N SER A 42 1.82 6.57 -2.51
CA SER A 42 1.06 7.45 -3.41
C SER A 42 1.82 7.71 -4.71
N ASP A 43 1.12 7.88 -5.83
CA ASP A 43 1.68 8.17 -7.16
C ASP A 43 2.70 7.12 -7.64
N CYS A 44 2.61 5.88 -7.15
CA CYS A 44 3.39 4.74 -7.64
C CYS A 44 2.76 4.17 -8.92
N ILE A 45 2.83 4.91 -10.02
CA ILE A 45 2.09 4.64 -11.26
C ILE A 45 2.43 3.29 -11.92
N GLU A 46 3.67 2.79 -11.76
CA GLU A 46 4.11 1.52 -12.32
C GLU A 46 3.87 0.33 -11.38
N LEU A 47 3.41 0.57 -10.14
CA LEU A 47 3.20 -0.49 -9.17
C LEU A 47 1.98 -1.31 -9.56
N LYS A 48 2.20 -2.55 -9.98
CA LYS A 48 1.16 -3.47 -10.46
C LYS A 48 0.71 -4.47 -9.40
N SER A 49 1.58 -4.82 -8.46
CA SER A 49 1.30 -5.79 -7.42
C SER A 49 1.97 -5.41 -6.11
N ILE A 50 1.22 -5.53 -5.01
CA ILE A 50 1.75 -5.43 -3.66
C ILE A 50 1.23 -6.57 -2.81
N VAL A 51 2.16 -7.30 -2.17
CA VAL A 51 1.84 -8.39 -1.24
C VAL A 51 1.82 -7.83 0.17
N ILE A 52 0.61 -7.73 0.74
CA ILE A 52 0.40 -7.25 2.12
C ILE A 52 0.22 -8.46 3.06
N PRO A 53 1.12 -8.66 4.05
CA PRO A 53 1.04 -9.72 5.02
C PRO A 53 -0.25 -9.67 5.83
N SER A 54 -0.74 -10.84 6.24
CA SER A 54 -1.93 -10.95 7.08
C SER A 54 -1.81 -10.30 8.47
N GLN A 55 -0.58 -9.92 8.86
CA GLN A 55 -0.27 -9.29 10.13
C GLN A 55 -0.40 -7.75 10.10
N VAL A 56 -0.59 -7.17 8.91
CA VAL A 56 -0.82 -5.73 8.76
C VAL A 56 -2.18 -5.39 9.36
N LYS A 57 -2.16 -4.50 10.36
CA LYS A 57 -3.35 -4.10 11.11
C LYS A 57 -3.96 -2.81 10.60
N GLN A 58 -3.18 -1.99 9.91
CA GLN A 58 -3.56 -0.63 9.57
C GLN A 58 -2.95 -0.20 8.24
N ILE A 59 -3.79 0.35 7.38
CA ILE A 59 -3.42 1.03 6.14
C ILE A 59 -4.09 2.40 6.23
N GLU A 60 -3.28 3.43 6.30
CA GLU A 60 -3.72 4.82 6.50
C GLU A 60 -4.25 5.46 5.21
N TRP A 61 -4.89 6.63 5.37
CA TRP A 61 -5.51 7.37 4.28
C TRP A 61 -4.55 7.63 3.09
N ALA A 62 -5.07 7.45 1.88
CA ALA A 62 -4.35 7.69 0.62
C ALA A 62 -3.02 6.92 0.46
N ALA A 63 -2.81 5.84 1.21
CA ALA A 63 -1.58 5.03 1.13
C ALA A 63 -1.21 4.60 -0.30
N PHE A 64 -2.20 4.41 -1.18
CA PHE A 64 -2.05 4.03 -2.59
C PHE A 64 -2.71 5.02 -3.57
N SER A 65 -2.93 6.28 -3.14
CA SER A 65 -3.56 7.30 -4.00
C SER A 65 -2.72 7.54 -5.26
N GLY A 66 -3.32 7.50 -6.45
CA GLY A 66 -2.62 7.73 -7.72
C GLY A 66 -1.77 6.54 -8.19
N ALA A 67 -1.83 5.39 -7.51
CA ALA A 67 -1.23 4.15 -7.96
C ALA A 67 -2.28 3.31 -8.70
N ASP A 68 -2.64 3.76 -9.90
CA ASP A 68 -3.83 3.31 -10.63
C ASP A 68 -3.72 1.88 -11.19
N GLU A 69 -2.50 1.36 -11.34
CA GLU A 69 -2.22 0.03 -11.90
C GLU A 69 -2.19 -1.11 -10.85
N ILE A 70 -2.28 -0.78 -9.55
CA ILE A 70 -2.15 -1.79 -8.48
C ILE A 70 -3.34 -2.76 -8.53
N LYS A 71 -3.05 -4.00 -8.89
CA LYS A 71 -3.95 -5.15 -8.72
C LYS A 71 -3.61 -5.81 -7.40
N GLN A 72 -4.46 -5.63 -6.40
CA GLN A 72 -4.22 -6.15 -5.06
C GLN A 72 -4.37 -7.67 -5.03
N GLU A 73 -3.32 -8.37 -4.60
CA GLU A 73 -3.37 -9.80 -4.27
C GLU A 73 -3.26 -9.93 -2.74
N LEU A 74 -4.39 -9.73 -2.07
CA LEU A 74 -4.48 -9.80 -0.61
C LEU A 74 -4.79 -11.24 -0.17
N PHE A 75 -3.92 -11.84 0.63
CA PHE A 75 -4.19 -13.13 1.30
C PHE A 75 -4.29 -12.92 2.82
N LEU A 76 -5.51 -12.73 3.32
CA LEU A 76 -5.85 -12.64 4.75
C LEU A 76 -6.65 -13.88 5.17
N GLY A 77 -6.06 -15.08 5.11
CA GLY A 77 -6.91 -16.29 5.20
C GLY A 77 -7.97 -16.30 4.08
N ASN A 78 -9.01 -17.13 4.20
CA ASN A 78 -9.94 -17.42 3.09
C ASN A 78 -10.87 -16.26 2.65
N ASP A 79 -10.70 -15.04 3.17
CA ASP A 79 -11.53 -13.89 2.79
C ASP A 79 -10.75 -12.88 1.95
N ILE A 80 -11.25 -12.70 0.73
CA ILE A 80 -10.82 -11.68 -0.23
C ILE A 80 -11.35 -10.33 0.29
N VAL A 81 -10.50 -9.54 0.96
CA VAL A 81 -10.83 -8.14 1.27
C VAL A 81 -10.38 -7.30 0.08
N ILE A 82 -11.22 -7.24 -0.95
CA ILE A 82 -11.08 -6.22 -1.99
C ILE A 82 -12.35 -5.38 -1.97
N GLU A 83 -12.36 -4.41 -1.08
CA GLU A 83 -12.80 -3.08 -1.48
C GLU A 83 -11.66 -2.14 -1.07
N VAL A 84 -10.74 -1.87 -2.00
CA VAL A 84 -10.29 -0.48 -2.09
C VAL A 84 -11.56 0.25 -2.44
N SER A 85 -12.24 0.78 -1.43
CA SER A 85 -13.22 1.80 -1.70
C SER A 85 -12.44 2.83 -2.49
N GLU A 86 -12.70 2.95 -3.79
CA GLU A 86 -12.45 4.19 -4.50
C GLU A 86 -12.90 5.24 -3.50
N GLU A 87 -11.96 6.03 -2.98
CA GLU A 87 -12.32 7.16 -2.18
C GLU A 87 -13.13 8.02 -3.14
N LYS A 88 -14.45 7.81 -3.12
CA LYS A 88 -15.42 8.82 -3.51
C LYS A 88 -14.91 10.02 -2.77
N ARG A 89 -14.25 10.93 -3.49
CA ARG A 89 -13.86 12.24 -3.00
C ARG A 89 -15.04 12.71 -2.18
N GLN A 90 -14.99 12.63 -0.85
CA GLN A 90 -15.98 13.31 -0.05
C GLN A 90 -15.48 14.75 -0.07
N PRO A 91 -16.13 15.64 -0.84
CA PRO A 91 -15.73 17.02 -0.87
C PRO A 91 -16.17 17.59 0.48
N GLY A 92 -15.19 17.83 1.35
CA GLY A 92 -15.37 18.60 2.57
C GLY A 92 -16.01 17.85 3.74
N ILE A 93 -15.21 17.58 4.76
CA ILE A 93 -15.61 17.88 6.12
C ILE A 93 -14.59 18.88 6.66
N LEU A 94 -14.93 20.16 6.51
CA LEU A 94 -14.48 21.20 7.44
C LEU A 94 -15.08 20.83 8.80
N ARG A 95 -14.21 20.61 9.78
CA ARG A 95 -14.57 20.82 11.18
C ARG A 95 -13.40 21.44 11.91
#